data_AF-A0A9P6WUN3-F1
#
_entry.id   AF-A0A9P6WUN3-F1
#
_cell.length_a   1.000
_cell.length_b   1.000
_cell.length_c   1.000
_cell.angle_alpha   90.00
_cell.angle_beta   90.00
_cell.angle_gamma   90.00
#
_symmetry.space_group_name_H-M   'P 1'
#
loop_
_entity.id
_entity.type
_entity.pdbx_description
1 polymer ?
#
loop_
_entity_poly.entity_id
_entity_poly.type
_entity_poly.pdbx_seq_one_letter_code
_entity_poly.pdbx_strand_id
1 'polypeptide(L)'
;MVKEARWQGDALLWWNRVKQGTFAPNTWVSFRSSFIKEFCPKNTEQTARDKLAVLQQHFTVSQYISEFRTLQLQIQDMSSGDALDRFVRGLQPGLRVSVRSRFPDSLESAESMALAIESATNESCGVTSTKSTATHAQPHRVPSSKVSPCTKG
;
A
#
# COMPACT_ATOMS: atom_id res chain seq x y z
N MET A 1 10.49 46.83 12.37
CA MET A 1 10.35 45.42 12.80
C MET A 1 10.72 44.53 11.63
N VAL A 2 11.96 44.05 11.57
CA VAL A 2 12.39 43.10 10.53
C VAL A 2 11.96 41.72 11.01
N LYS A 3 11.00 41.09 10.32
CA LYS A 3 10.61 39.71 10.63
C LYS A 3 11.80 38.79 10.34
N GLU A 4 12.37 38.20 11.37
CA GLU A 4 13.44 37.22 11.21
C GLU A 4 12.86 35.95 10.59
N ALA A 5 13.35 35.59 9.40
CA ALA A 5 13.09 34.28 8.82
C ALA A 5 13.86 33.23 9.63
N ARG A 6 13.15 32.41 10.42
CA ARG A 6 13.74 31.37 11.26
C ARG A 6 14.00 30.10 10.46
N TRP A 7 15.10 30.10 9.70
CA TRP A 7 15.66 28.87 9.11
C TRP A 7 16.36 28.07 10.22
N GLN A 8 16.21 26.75 10.22
CA GLN A 8 16.79 25.85 11.22
C GLN A 8 17.55 24.72 10.51
N GLY A 9 18.60 24.18 11.17
CA GLY A 9 19.39 23.08 10.64
C GLY A 9 20.09 23.39 9.32
N ASP A 10 20.14 22.42 8.41
CA ASP A 10 20.83 22.49 7.11
C ASP A 10 20.34 23.65 6.23
N ALA A 11 19.07 24.05 6.38
CA ALA A 11 18.50 25.17 5.66
C ALA A 11 19.13 26.52 6.05
N LEU A 12 19.55 26.70 7.31
CA LEU A 12 20.25 27.91 7.75
C LEU A 12 21.68 27.97 7.21
N LEU A 13 22.38 26.84 7.23
CA LEU A 13 23.75 26.73 6.69
C LEU A 13 23.77 27.02 5.18
N TRP A 14 22.83 26.43 4.44
CA TRP A 14 22.64 26.71 3.02
C TRP A 14 22.36 28.19 2.77
N TRP A 15 21.42 28.80 3.50
CA TRP A 15 21.04 30.19 3.28
C TRP A 15 22.18 31.17 3.54
N ASN A 16 22.99 30.90 4.58
CA ASN A 16 24.19 31.69 4.86
C ASN A 16 25.23 31.57 3.73
N ARG A 17 25.42 30.37 3.17
CA ARG A 17 26.28 30.16 2.00
C ARG A 17 25.76 30.91 0.76
N VAL A 18 24.46 30.83 0.49
CA VAL A 18 23.83 31.50 -0.66
C VAL A 18 23.93 33.03 -0.55
N LYS A 19 23.74 33.59 0.64
CA LYS A 19 23.89 35.04 0.90
C LYS A 19 25.32 35.56 0.74
N GLN A 20 26.30 34.74 1.10
CA GLN A 20 27.72 35.11 1.03
C GLN A 20 28.34 34.82 -0.36
N GLY A 21 27.64 34.07 -1.21
CA GLY A 21 28.09 33.76 -2.56
C GLY A 21 27.85 34.90 -3.57
N THR A 22 28.52 34.82 -4.72
CA THR A 22 28.40 35.79 -5.83
C THR A 22 27.01 35.80 -6.49
N PHE A 23 26.16 34.82 -6.19
CA PHE A 23 24.84 34.60 -6.78
C PHE A 23 23.72 34.71 -5.75
N ALA A 24 23.77 35.73 -4.89
CA ALA A 24 22.67 36.01 -3.96
C ALA A 24 21.38 36.32 -4.74
N PRO A 25 20.30 35.54 -4.55
CA PRO A 25 19.06 35.73 -5.31
C PRO A 25 18.44 37.09 -4.98
N ASN A 26 18.37 37.97 -5.99
CA ASN A 26 17.81 39.31 -5.88
C ASN A 26 16.30 39.37 -6.16
N THR A 27 15.75 38.28 -6.70
CA THR A 27 14.32 38.14 -7.00
C THR A 27 13.76 36.90 -6.32
N TRP A 28 12.47 36.94 -5.97
CA TRP A 28 11.75 35.79 -5.43
C TRP A 28 11.84 34.55 -6.33
N VAL A 29 11.85 34.74 -7.65
CA VAL A 29 11.98 33.65 -8.63
C VAL A 29 13.33 32.95 -8.50
N SER A 30 14.43 33.70 -8.50
CA SER A 30 15.78 33.15 -8.34
C SER A 30 15.99 32.45 -6.98
N PHE A 31 15.37 32.98 -5.93
CA PHE A 31 15.35 32.37 -4.60
C PHE A 31 14.64 31.02 -4.64
N ARG A 32 13.41 30.99 -5.18
CA ARG A 32 12.61 29.77 -5.28
C ARG A 32 13.33 28.70 -6.10
N SER A 33 13.91 29.05 -7.24
CA SER A 33 14.67 28.11 -8.07
C SER A 33 15.88 27.53 -7.34
N SER A 34 16.62 28.35 -6.58
CA SER A 34 17.77 27.90 -5.80
C SER A 34 17.35 27.00 -4.63
N PHE A 35 16.25 27.34 -3.97
CA PHE A 35 15.68 26.54 -2.89
C PHE A 35 15.22 25.17 -3.38
N ILE A 36 14.47 25.12 -4.49
CA ILE A 36 14.05 23.87 -5.13
C ILE A 36 15.28 23.07 -5.56
N LYS A 37 16.31 23.70 -6.13
CA LYS A 37 17.52 22.99 -6.56
C LYS A 37 18.27 22.32 -5.39
N GLU A 38 18.32 22.96 -4.23
CA GLU A 38 19.04 22.42 -3.06
C GLU A 38 18.21 21.37 -2.31
N PHE A 39 16.93 21.66 -2.05
CA PHE A 39 16.10 20.87 -1.14
C PHE A 39 15.12 19.94 -1.84
N CYS A 40 14.88 20.13 -3.14
CA CYS A 40 14.19 19.12 -3.95
C CYS A 40 15.25 18.37 -4.77
N PRO A 41 15.53 17.10 -4.45
CA PRO A 41 16.43 16.30 -5.27
C PRO A 41 15.90 16.29 -6.71
N LYS A 42 16.71 16.69 -7.69
CA LYS A 42 16.32 16.63 -9.11
C LYS A 42 15.86 15.24 -9.57
N ASN A 43 16.28 14.20 -8.84
CA ASN A 43 15.94 12.81 -9.09
C ASN A 43 14.61 12.38 -8.45
N THR A 44 13.86 13.24 -7.75
CA THR A 44 12.60 12.82 -7.11
C THR A 44 11.60 12.28 -8.13
N GLU A 45 11.41 13.00 -9.23
CA GLU A 45 10.48 12.62 -10.28
C GLU A 45 10.93 11.36 -11.01
N GLN A 46 12.22 11.25 -11.36
CA GLN A 46 12.75 10.06 -12.01
C GLN A 46 12.73 8.84 -11.07
N THR A 47 13.07 9.01 -9.80
CA THR A 47 12.93 7.95 -8.78
C THR A 47 11.47 7.54 -8.61
N ALA A 48 10.53 8.49 -8.66
CA ALA A 48 9.11 8.19 -8.62
C ALA A 48 8.68 7.37 -9.85
N ARG A 49 9.16 7.72 -11.05
CA ARG A 49 8.91 6.95 -12.27
C ARG A 49 9.50 5.55 -12.20
N ASP A 50 10.72 5.39 -11.69
CA ASP A 50 11.38 4.10 -11.55
C ASP A 50 10.61 3.21 -10.56
N LYS A 51 10.17 3.78 -9.42
CA LYS A 51 9.31 3.10 -8.45
C LYS A 51 7.96 2.71 -9.06
N LEU A 52 7.33 3.63 -9.80
CA LEU A 52 6.05 3.38 -10.44
C LEU A 52 6.13 2.29 -11.51
N ALA A 53 7.26 2.20 -12.24
CA ALA A 53 7.47 1.20 -13.28
C ALA A 53 7.50 -0.23 -12.73
N VAL A 54 7.96 -0.42 -11.48
CA VAL A 54 8.02 -1.73 -10.81
C VAL A 54 6.92 -1.92 -9.78
N LEU A 55 6.06 -0.91 -9.56
CA LEU A 55 5.01 -0.96 -8.54
C LEU A 55 3.98 -2.05 -8.87
N GLN A 56 3.77 -2.95 -7.91
CA GLN A 56 2.77 -4.00 -7.97
C GLN A 56 2.04 -4.10 -6.63
N GLN A 57 0.80 -4.59 -6.67
CA GLN A 57 0.03 -4.89 -5.48
C GLN A 57 0.63 -6.10 -4.75
N HIS A 58 1.32 -5.85 -3.63
CA HIS A 58 1.87 -6.90 -2.77
C HIS A 58 0.94 -7.32 -1.62
N PHE A 59 0.22 -6.36 -1.04
CA PHE A 59 -0.64 -6.57 0.13
C PHE A 59 -2.09 -6.24 -0.23
N THR A 60 -2.74 -5.37 0.55
CA THR A 60 -4.12 -4.93 0.30
C THR A 60 -4.19 -3.93 -0.83
N VAL A 61 -5.34 -3.88 -1.51
CA VAL A 61 -5.61 -2.85 -2.53
C VAL A 61 -5.50 -1.45 -1.94
N SER A 62 -5.96 -1.23 -0.70
CA SER A 62 -5.88 0.08 -0.04
C SER A 62 -4.43 0.59 0.11
N GLN A 63 -3.51 -0.28 0.52
CA GLN A 63 -2.08 0.07 0.63
C GLN A 63 -1.49 0.37 -0.76
N TYR A 64 -1.80 -0.47 -1.74
CA TYR A 64 -1.37 -0.25 -3.13
C TYR A 64 -1.88 1.07 -3.71
N ILE A 65 -3.14 1.44 -3.48
CA ILE A 65 -3.71 2.74 -3.89
C ILE A 65 -2.92 3.89 -3.27
N SER A 66 -2.65 3.82 -1.96
CA SER A 66 -1.92 4.87 -1.25
C SER A 66 -0.51 5.08 -1.82
N GLU A 67 0.21 3.99 -2.08
CA GLU A 67 1.54 4.03 -2.69
C GLU A 67 1.48 4.58 -4.13
N PHE A 68 0.52 4.11 -4.93
CA PHE A 68 0.32 4.56 -6.30
C PHE A 68 0.04 6.07 -6.35
N ARG A 69 -0.90 6.57 -5.53
CA ARG A 69 -1.25 8.00 -5.46
C ARG A 69 -0.08 8.85 -4.98
N THR A 70 0.73 8.35 -4.05
CA THR A 70 1.94 9.05 -3.60
C THR A 70 2.94 9.23 -4.74
N LEU A 71 3.16 8.20 -5.56
CA LEU A 71 4.03 8.30 -6.73
C LEU A 71 3.41 9.18 -7.83
N GLN A 72 2.11 9.09 -8.06
CA GLN A 72 1.38 9.94 -9.01
C GLN A 72 1.55 11.42 -8.69
N LEU A 73 1.48 11.81 -7.41
CA LEU A 73 1.69 13.20 -6.98
C LEU A 73 3.12 13.71 -7.21
N GLN A 74 4.11 12.80 -7.24
CA GLN A 74 5.50 13.15 -7.52
C GLN A 74 5.78 13.29 -9.02
N ILE A 75 4.90 12.76 -9.89
CA ILE A 75 5.05 12.78 -11.36
C ILE A 75 4.04 13.78 -11.94
N GLN A 76 4.50 14.98 -12.24
CA GLN A 76 3.62 16.10 -12.63
C GLN A 76 2.96 15.95 -14.01
N ASP A 77 3.50 15.13 -14.90
CA ASP A 77 3.09 14.99 -16.30
C ASP A 77 2.37 13.67 -16.62
N MET A 78 1.89 12.95 -15.60
CA MET A 78 1.19 11.69 -15.81
C MET A 78 -0.22 11.91 -16.39
N SER A 79 -0.48 11.38 -17.59
CA SER A 79 -1.81 11.44 -18.17
C SER A 79 -2.80 10.55 -17.42
N SER A 80 -4.08 10.93 -17.39
CA SER A 80 -5.13 10.13 -16.72
C SER A 80 -5.27 8.73 -17.32
N GLY A 81 -5.10 8.60 -18.65
CA GLY A 81 -5.12 7.31 -19.33
C GLY A 81 -3.94 6.42 -18.97
N ASP A 82 -2.73 6.99 -18.92
CA ASP A 82 -1.54 6.26 -18.47
C ASP A 82 -1.62 5.83 -17.01
N ALA A 83 -2.21 6.68 -16.15
CA ALA A 83 -2.45 6.39 -14.75
C ALA A 83 -3.39 5.19 -14.58
N LEU A 84 -4.51 5.19 -15.31
CA LEU A 84 -5.44 4.06 -15.33
C LEU A 84 -4.78 2.77 -15.83
N ASP A 85 -4.08 2.80 -16.97
CA ASP A 85 -3.42 1.60 -17.52
C ASP A 85 -2.39 1.03 -16.54
N ARG A 86 -1.52 1.90 -15.99
CA ARG A 86 -0.51 1.48 -15.00
C ARG A 86 -1.14 0.91 -13.73
N PHE A 87 -2.15 1.58 -13.19
CA PHE A 87 -2.83 1.11 -11.98
C PHE A 87 -3.38 -0.30 -12.17
N VAL A 88 -4.13 -0.53 -13.27
CA VAL A 88 -4.73 -1.82 -13.58
C VAL A 88 -3.67 -2.89 -13.84
N ARG A 89 -2.54 -2.54 -14.49
CA ARG A 89 -1.44 -3.49 -14.73
C ARG A 89 -0.74 -3.93 -13.46
N GLY A 90 -0.56 -3.03 -12.48
CA GLY A 90 0.07 -3.33 -11.20
C GLY A 90 -0.81 -4.12 -10.21
N LEU A 91 -2.13 -4.22 -10.45
CA LEU A 91 -3.01 -5.07 -9.65
C LEU A 91 -2.59 -6.56 -9.72
N GLN A 92 -2.90 -7.31 -8.66
CA GLN A 92 -2.68 -8.75 -8.66
C GLN A 92 -3.46 -9.43 -9.80
N PRO A 93 -2.93 -10.54 -10.37
CA PRO A 93 -3.51 -11.14 -11.57
C PRO A 93 -5.02 -11.44 -11.48
N GLY A 94 -5.50 -11.95 -10.34
CA GLY A 94 -6.92 -12.25 -10.13
C GLY A 94 -7.80 -11.00 -10.12
N LEU A 95 -7.42 -9.98 -9.37
CA LEU A 95 -8.13 -8.69 -9.33
C LEU A 95 -8.07 -7.98 -10.67
N ARG A 96 -6.91 -8.00 -11.33
CA ARG A 96 -6.69 -7.37 -12.64
C ARG A 96 -7.66 -7.90 -13.70
N VAL A 97 -7.89 -9.20 -13.75
CA VAL A 97 -8.87 -9.79 -14.68
C VAL A 97 -10.28 -9.29 -14.38
N SER A 98 -10.67 -9.32 -13.10
CA SER A 98 -12.00 -8.91 -12.64
C SER A 98 -12.27 -7.41 -12.77
N VAL A 99 -11.24 -6.57 -12.67
CA VAL A 99 -11.35 -5.12 -12.90
C VAL A 99 -11.41 -4.85 -14.40
N ARG A 100 -10.56 -5.48 -15.22
CA ARG A 100 -10.60 -5.31 -16.69
C ARG A 100 -11.92 -5.72 -17.32
N SER A 101 -12.54 -6.79 -16.82
CA SER A 101 -13.84 -7.25 -17.33
C SER A 101 -14.99 -6.27 -17.04
N ARG A 102 -14.79 -5.32 -16.11
CA ARG A 102 -15.75 -4.27 -15.77
C ARG A 102 -15.52 -2.96 -16.52
N PHE A 103 -14.48 -2.89 -17.36
CA PHE A 103 -14.17 -1.74 -18.22
C PHE A 103 -14.17 -0.39 -17.48
N PRO A 104 -13.26 -0.17 -16.52
CA PRO A 104 -13.16 1.13 -15.85
C PRO A 104 -12.82 2.24 -16.85
N ASP A 105 -13.48 3.38 -16.69
CA ASP A 105 -13.33 4.59 -17.52
C ASP A 105 -12.40 5.64 -16.90
N SER A 106 -12.05 5.46 -15.62
CA SER A 106 -11.27 6.39 -14.82
C SER A 106 -10.47 5.65 -13.75
N LEU A 107 -9.41 6.28 -13.25
CA LEU A 107 -8.59 5.73 -12.17
C LEU A 107 -9.44 5.49 -10.92
N GLU A 108 -10.28 6.45 -10.55
CA GLU A 108 -11.18 6.38 -9.39
C GLU A 108 -12.16 5.21 -9.51
N SER A 109 -12.71 4.98 -10.71
CA SER A 109 -13.59 3.85 -10.99
C SER A 109 -12.85 2.51 -10.84
N ALA A 110 -11.62 2.41 -11.36
CA ALA A 110 -10.78 1.23 -11.20
C ALA A 110 -10.43 0.95 -9.73
N GLU A 111 -10.10 1.98 -8.95
CA GLU A 111 -9.81 1.89 -7.51
C GLU A 111 -11.02 1.37 -6.73
N SER A 112 -12.20 1.96 -6.98
CA SER A 112 -13.45 1.55 -6.33
C SER A 112 -13.82 0.10 -6.67
N MET A 113 -13.70 -0.29 -7.94
CA MET A 113 -13.93 -1.67 -8.37
C MET A 113 -12.96 -2.65 -7.70
N ALA A 114 -11.67 -2.31 -7.65
CA ALA A 114 -10.65 -3.16 -7.04
C ALA A 114 -10.93 -3.40 -5.54
N LEU A 115 -11.27 -2.35 -4.81
CA LEU A 115 -11.66 -2.44 -3.39
C LEU A 115 -12.91 -3.30 -3.18
N ALA A 116 -13.94 -3.12 -4.02
CA ALA A 116 -15.18 -3.89 -3.94
C ALA A 116 -15.00 -5.38 -4.27
N ILE A 117 -14.09 -5.70 -5.20
CA ILE A 117 -13.76 -7.09 -5.53
C ILE A 117 -12.95 -7.72 -4.39
N GLU A 118 -11.93 -7.02 -3.87
CA GLU A 118 -11.10 -7.52 -2.76
C GLU A 118 -11.98 -7.86 -1.54
N SER A 119 -12.90 -6.96 -1.15
CA SER A 119 -13.82 -7.22 -0.05
C SER A 119 -14.69 -8.45 -0.31
N ALA A 120 -15.34 -8.55 -1.48
CA ALA A 120 -16.19 -9.68 -1.83
C ALA A 120 -15.42 -11.04 -1.83
N THR A 121 -14.15 -11.03 -2.24
CA THR A 121 -13.30 -12.22 -2.20
C THR A 121 -12.93 -12.63 -0.78
N ASN A 122 -12.69 -11.66 0.10
CA ASN A 122 -12.40 -11.92 1.51
C ASN A 122 -13.63 -12.49 2.25
N GLU A 123 -14.83 -11.99 1.95
CA GLU A 123 -16.08 -12.55 2.48
C GLU A 123 -16.32 -13.99 2.02
N SER A 124 -16.00 -14.30 0.76
CA SER A 124 -16.21 -15.64 0.18
C SER A 124 -15.28 -16.72 0.78
N CYS A 125 -14.16 -16.33 1.40
CA CYS A 125 -13.25 -17.24 2.09
C CYS A 125 -13.56 -17.37 3.60
N GLY A 126 -14.53 -16.61 4.11
CA GLY A 126 -14.92 -16.55 5.53
C GLY A 126 -15.95 -17.60 5.98
N VAL A 127 -16.51 -18.41 5.08
CA VAL A 127 -17.48 -19.47 5.42
C VAL A 127 -16.90 -20.84 5.09
N THR A 128 -16.07 -21.37 6.01
CA THR A 128 -15.92 -22.80 6.39
C THR A 128 -14.64 -22.99 7.22
N SER A 129 -14.69 -22.56 8.48
CA SER A 129 -13.80 -23.12 9.51
C SER A 129 -14.55 -23.25 10.84
N THR A 130 -15.69 -23.95 10.83
CA THR A 130 -16.11 -24.70 12.01
C THR A 130 -15.27 -25.96 12.06
N LYS A 131 -14.30 -25.99 12.98
CA LYS A 131 -13.61 -27.22 13.36
C LYS A 131 -14.66 -28.22 13.87
N SER A 132 -15.02 -29.20 13.05
CA SER A 132 -15.66 -30.42 13.52
C SER A 132 -14.62 -31.22 14.31
N THR A 133 -14.51 -30.94 15.60
CA THR A 133 -13.98 -31.93 16.55
C THR A 133 -14.99 -33.05 16.66
N ALA A 134 -14.72 -34.15 15.97
CA ALA A 134 -15.32 -35.44 16.27
C ALA A 134 -14.79 -35.92 17.62
N THR A 135 -15.45 -35.50 18.71
CA THR A 135 -15.25 -36.10 20.04
C THR A 135 -16.19 -37.30 20.13
N HIS A 136 -15.61 -38.46 19.84
CA HIS A 136 -16.18 -39.78 20.07
C HIS A 136 -16.70 -39.90 21.51
N ALA A 137 -18.03 -39.94 21.66
CA ALA A 137 -18.70 -40.24 22.92
C ALA A 137 -18.52 -41.72 23.27
N GLN A 138 -17.92 -41.99 24.43
CA GLN A 138 -17.86 -43.33 25.02
C GLN A 138 -19.22 -43.73 25.60
N PRO A 139 -19.70 -44.97 25.35
CA PRO A 139 -20.81 -45.53 26.10
C PRO A 139 -20.32 -46.11 27.42
N HIS A 140 -20.76 -45.47 28.50
CA HIS A 140 -21.25 -46.02 29.76
C HIS A 140 -20.93 -47.51 30.04
N ARG A 141 -20.09 -47.77 31.04
CA ARG A 141 -19.91 -49.10 31.66
C ARG A 141 -20.36 -49.05 33.12
N VAL A 142 -21.43 -49.77 33.44
CA VAL A 142 -21.95 -50.00 34.80
C VAL A 142 -21.01 -50.91 35.63
N PRO A 143 -20.98 -50.79 36.96
CA PRO A 143 -20.12 -51.62 37.82
C PRO A 143 -20.86 -52.79 38.49
N SER A 144 -20.03 -53.71 39.00
CA SER A 144 -20.25 -54.63 40.13
C SER A 144 -20.73 -56.08 39.91
N SER A 145 -19.75 -56.97 40.14
CA SER A 145 -19.72 -57.99 41.20
C SER A 145 -19.97 -59.47 40.87
N LYS A 146 -18.91 -60.23 41.18
CA LYS A 146 -18.79 -61.60 41.72
C LYS A 146 -19.38 -62.79 40.92
N VAL A 147 -18.54 -63.81 40.70
CA VAL A 147 -18.49 -65.10 41.44
C VAL A 147 -17.66 -66.11 40.60
N SER A 148 -16.53 -66.59 41.13
CA SER A 148 -15.87 -67.87 40.75
C SER A 148 -16.72 -69.06 41.25
N PRO A 149 -16.60 -70.35 40.85
CA PRO A 149 -15.35 -71.05 40.46
C PRO A 149 -15.51 -72.28 39.50
N CYS A 150 -14.43 -73.07 39.39
CA CYS A 150 -14.35 -74.51 39.04
C CYS A 150 -14.44 -74.91 37.54
N THR A 151 -13.83 -75.97 36.99
CA THR A 151 -12.82 -76.98 37.38
C THR A 151 -12.69 -77.95 36.17
N LYS A 152 -11.47 -78.50 35.95
CA LYS A 152 -11.10 -79.77 35.24
C LYS A 152 -11.24 -79.90 33.71
N GLY A 153 -10.22 -80.56 33.16
CA GLY A 153 -10.09 -81.13 31.83
C GLY A 153 -8.62 -81.44 31.58
#